data_AF-A0A420Y8I3-F1
#
_entry.id   AF-A0A420Y8I3-F1
#
_cell.length_a   1.000
_cell.length_b   1.000
_cell.length_c   1.000
_cell.angle_alpha   90.00
_cell.angle_beta   90.00
_cell.angle_gamma   90.00
#
_symmetry.space_group_name_H-M   'P 1'
#
loop_
_entity.id
_entity.type
_entity.pdbx_description
1 polymer ?
#
loop_
_entity_poly.entity_id
_entity_poly.type
_entity_poly.pdbx_seq_one_letter_code
_entity_poly.pdbx_strand_id
1 'polypeptide(L)'
;MAQHTPPTEGSLANADDLREEERLEDALEHLKVLHLQLRALRQTIPKLIEPLAKPQQSSSPEALFNSYRQAIGTANKNLADFRTEMTSETTQKILDDARASRQARPLGIRPWRATEHPDWTTPRKKQRTS
;
A
#
# COMPACT_ATOMS: atom_id res chain seq x y z
N MET A 1 41.60 -26.86 -29.10
CA MET A 1 41.68 -26.29 -27.73
C MET A 1 40.66 -25.18 -27.66
N ALA A 2 39.58 -25.37 -26.87
CA ALA A 2 38.49 -24.41 -26.76
C ALA A 2 38.93 -23.22 -25.89
N GLN A 3 38.77 -22.02 -26.42
CA GLN A 3 39.04 -20.77 -25.71
C GLN A 3 37.93 -20.54 -24.69
N HIS A 4 38.29 -20.51 -23.41
CA HIS A 4 37.38 -20.18 -22.32
C HIS A 4 37.56 -18.69 -22.01
N THR A 5 36.73 -17.84 -22.60
CA THR A 5 36.60 -16.44 -22.19
C THR A 5 35.83 -16.41 -20.86
N PRO A 6 36.37 -15.76 -19.79
CA PRO A 6 35.64 -15.63 -18.54
C PRO A 6 34.43 -14.70 -18.73
N PRO A 7 33.31 -14.92 -18.01
CA PRO A 7 32.14 -14.07 -18.11
C PRO A 7 32.45 -12.70 -17.49
N THR A 8 32.13 -11.66 -18.26
CA THR A 8 32.21 -10.25 -17.94
C THR A 8 31.58 -9.92 -16.57
N GLU A 9 32.39 -9.54 -15.59
CA GLU A 9 31.95 -9.11 -14.24
C GLU A 9 30.89 -8.00 -14.28
N GLY A 10 30.88 -7.17 -15.33
CA GLY A 10 29.85 -6.15 -15.55
C GLY A 10 28.45 -6.70 -15.89
N SER A 11 28.31 -7.94 -16.37
CA SER A 11 27.00 -8.52 -16.70
C SER A 11 26.24 -9.02 -15.48
N LEU A 12 26.94 -9.37 -14.40
CA LEU A 12 26.35 -9.85 -13.15
C LEU A 12 25.90 -8.70 -12.26
N ALA A 13 26.69 -7.63 -12.17
CA ALA A 13 26.34 -6.40 -11.45
C ALA A 13 25.02 -5.79 -11.97
N ASN A 14 24.86 -5.70 -13.30
CA ASN A 14 23.62 -5.20 -13.90
C ASN A 14 22.39 -6.09 -13.60
N ALA A 15 22.59 -7.41 -13.49
CA ALA A 15 21.48 -8.33 -13.21
C ALA A 15 21.02 -8.25 -11.76
N ASP A 16 21.93 -8.02 -10.82
CA ASP A 16 21.61 -7.83 -9.41
C ASP A 16 20.97 -6.46 -9.15
N ASP A 17 21.44 -5.40 -9.83
CA ASP A 17 20.81 -4.07 -9.77
C ASP A 17 19.35 -4.11 -10.26
N LEU A 18 19.07 -4.80 -11.38
CA LEU A 18 17.71 -4.96 -11.90
C LEU A 18 16.79 -5.73 -10.95
N ARG A 19 17.32 -6.75 -10.26
CA ARG A 19 16.55 -7.51 -9.25
C ARG A 19 16.27 -6.69 -8.01
N GLU A 20 17.21 -5.84 -7.60
CA GLU A 20 17.00 -4.91 -6.50
C GLU A 20 15.93 -3.88 -6.87
N GLU A 21 15.99 -3.32 -8.07
CA GLU A 21 14.96 -2.41 -8.60
C GLU A 21 13.57 -3.05 -8.61
N GLU A 22 13.42 -4.27 -9.13
CA GLU A 22 12.14 -4.99 -9.15
C GLU A 22 11.57 -5.19 -7.72
N ARG A 23 12.43 -5.55 -6.76
CA ARG A 23 12.02 -5.70 -5.35
C ARG A 23 11.57 -4.38 -4.74
N LEU A 24 12.23 -3.27 -5.09
CA LEU A 24 11.85 -1.94 -4.63
C LEU A 24 10.51 -1.50 -5.26
N GLU A 25 10.27 -1.80 -6.53
CA GLU A 25 8.98 -1.54 -7.19
C GLU A 25 7.83 -2.28 -6.49
N ASP A 26 8.02 -3.57 -6.21
CA ASP A 26 7.02 -4.38 -5.50
C ASP A 26 6.75 -3.85 -4.08
N ALA A 27 7.80 -3.44 -3.36
CA ALA A 27 7.66 -2.83 -2.05
C ALA A 27 6.89 -1.50 -2.11
N LEU A 28 7.16 -0.67 -3.12
CA LEU A 28 6.44 0.59 -3.34
C LEU A 28 4.96 0.36 -3.67
N GLU A 29 4.64 -0.62 -4.52
CA GLU A 29 3.25 -0.97 -4.82
C GLU A 29 2.53 -1.50 -3.58
N HIS A 30 3.20 -2.31 -2.76
CA HIS A 30 2.65 -2.78 -1.48
C HIS A 30 2.31 -1.61 -0.54
N LEU A 31 3.25 -0.68 -0.35
CA LEU A 31 3.03 0.52 0.46
C LEU A 31 1.90 1.41 -0.08
N LYS A 32 1.74 1.46 -1.40
CA LYS A 32 0.65 2.18 -2.06
C LYS A 32 -0.72 1.57 -1.77
N VAL A 33 -0.84 0.24 -1.83
CA VAL A 33 -2.06 -0.47 -1.43
C VAL A 33 -2.38 -0.22 0.05
N LEU A 34 -1.37 -0.33 0.92
CA LEU A 34 -1.51 -0.07 2.35
C LEU A 34 -1.97 1.37 2.64
N HIS A 35 -1.44 2.35 1.89
CA HIS A 35 -1.88 3.74 1.98
C HIS A 35 -3.36 3.91 1.60
N LEU A 36 -3.83 3.23 0.55
CA LEU A 36 -5.23 3.28 0.14
C LEU A 36 -6.16 2.67 1.20
N GLN A 37 -5.75 1.56 1.82
CA GLN A 37 -6.47 0.97 2.95
C GLN A 37 -6.54 1.95 4.14
N LEU A 38 -5.43 2.60 4.51
CA LEU A 38 -5.41 3.61 5.57
C LEU A 38 -6.33 4.78 5.25
N ARG A 39 -6.34 5.25 3.99
CA ARG A 39 -7.26 6.31 3.55
C ARG A 39 -8.72 5.87 3.67
N ALA A 40 -9.04 4.64 3.31
CA ALA A 40 -10.38 4.08 3.49
C ALA A 40 -10.76 4.00 4.98
N LEU A 41 -9.83 3.61 5.85
CA LEU A 41 -10.04 3.56 7.30
C LEU A 41 -10.35 4.93 7.90
N ARG A 42 -9.73 6.00 7.40
CA ARG A 42 -10.05 7.39 7.83
C ARG A 42 -11.48 7.81 7.48
N GLN A 43 -12.09 7.20 6.46
CA GLN A 43 -13.48 7.45 6.09
C GLN A 43 -14.48 6.67 6.96
N THR A 44 -14.01 5.78 7.83
CA THR A 44 -14.86 4.92 8.65
C THR A 44 -15.73 5.71 9.63
N ILE A 45 -15.15 6.64 10.40
CA ILE A 45 -15.94 7.45 11.36
C ILE A 45 -17.01 8.29 10.62
N PRO A 46 -16.68 9.05 9.56
CA PRO A 46 -17.69 9.76 8.77
C PRO A 46 -18.82 8.86 8.28
N LYS A 47 -18.49 7.66 7.77
CA LYS A 47 -19.50 6.69 7.28
C LYS A 47 -20.36 6.09 8.38
N LEU A 48 -19.82 5.91 9.58
CA LEU A 48 -20.57 5.40 10.72
C LEU A 48 -21.65 6.38 11.17
N ILE A 49 -21.34 7.68 11.18
CA ILE A 49 -22.27 8.71 11.64
C ILE A 49 -23.20 9.23 10.54
N GLU A 50 -22.89 8.97 9.27
CA GLU A 50 -23.66 9.45 8.13
C GLU A 50 -25.17 9.11 8.21
N PRO A 51 -25.59 7.87 8.54
CA PRO A 51 -27.01 7.56 8.72
C PRO A 51 -27.68 8.33 9.87
N LEU A 52 -26.90 8.65 10.91
CA LEU A 52 -27.37 9.36 12.10
C LEU A 52 -27.40 10.88 11.90
N ALA A 53 -26.57 11.40 11.00
CA ALA A 53 -26.49 12.83 10.71
C ALA A 53 -27.68 13.34 9.89
N LYS A 54 -28.36 12.45 9.16
CA LYS A 54 -29.53 12.78 8.31
C LYS A 54 -30.66 11.77 8.50
N PRO A 55 -31.23 11.66 9.72
CA PRO A 55 -32.22 10.64 10.04
C PRO A 55 -33.49 10.75 9.18
N GLN A 56 -33.79 11.95 8.68
CA GLN A 56 -34.95 12.26 7.81
C GLN A 56 -34.87 11.60 6.42
N GLN A 57 -33.68 11.13 6.01
CA GLN A 57 -33.48 10.43 4.74
C GLN A 57 -33.82 8.93 4.82
N SER A 58 -34.10 8.43 6.02
CA SER A 58 -34.45 7.02 6.24
C SER A 58 -35.96 6.85 6.11
N SER A 59 -36.41 5.91 5.28
CA SER A 59 -37.84 5.64 5.09
C SER A 59 -38.54 5.07 6.34
N SER A 60 -37.78 4.48 7.28
CA SER A 60 -38.27 4.00 8.58
C SER A 60 -37.14 3.90 9.63
N PRO A 61 -37.47 3.80 10.94
CA PRO A 61 -36.49 3.52 11.99
C PRO A 61 -35.70 2.22 11.79
N GLU A 62 -36.35 1.16 11.28
CA GLU A 62 -35.70 -0.11 10.96
C GLU A 62 -34.68 0.05 9.83
N ALA A 63 -35.02 0.83 8.80
CA ALA A 63 -34.10 1.13 7.71
C ALA A 63 -32.86 1.89 8.21
N LEU A 64 -33.05 2.87 9.11
CA LEU A 64 -31.95 3.59 9.75
C LEU A 64 -31.06 2.64 10.56
N PHE A 65 -31.65 1.82 11.43
CA PHE A 65 -30.91 0.86 12.24
C PHE A 65 -30.11 -0.14 11.40
N ASN A 66 -30.73 -0.68 10.34
CA ASN A 66 -30.05 -1.60 9.42
C ASN A 66 -28.87 -0.95 8.71
N SER A 67 -29.01 0.29 8.22
CA SER A 67 -27.93 1.02 7.57
C SER A 67 -26.76 1.29 8.54
N TYR A 68 -27.07 1.67 9.78
CA TYR A 68 -26.07 1.89 10.82
C TYR A 68 -25.34 0.59 11.19
N ARG A 69 -26.07 -0.53 11.35
CA ARG A 69 -25.47 -1.84 11.60
C ARG A 69 -24.55 -2.28 10.47
N GLN A 70 -24.92 -2.05 9.22
CA GLN A 70 -24.07 -2.33 8.07
C GLN A 70 -22.80 -1.48 8.10
N ALA A 71 -22.91 -0.18 8.38
CA ALA A 71 -21.76 0.71 8.52
C ALA A 71 -20.78 0.22 9.61
N ILE A 72 -21.28 -0.25 10.76
CA ILE A 72 -20.47 -0.88 11.81
C ILE A 72 -19.78 -2.15 11.31
N GLY A 73 -20.50 -3.02 10.62
CA GLY A 73 -19.93 -4.25 10.05
C GLY A 73 -18.77 -3.96 9.10
N THR A 74 -18.96 -3.01 8.19
CA THR A 74 -17.91 -2.56 7.26
C THR A 74 -16.74 -1.89 7.99
N ALA A 75 -17.00 -1.07 9.00
CA ALA A 75 -15.97 -0.43 9.81
C ALA A 75 -15.04 -1.44 10.49
N ASN A 76 -15.63 -2.43 11.16
CA ASN A 76 -14.89 -3.48 11.86
C ASN A 76 -14.07 -4.32 10.89
N LYS A 77 -14.65 -4.67 9.73
CA LYS A 77 -13.93 -5.39 8.68
C LYS A 77 -12.72 -4.59 8.18
N ASN A 78 -12.92 -3.33 7.79
CA ASN A 78 -11.83 -2.48 7.30
C ASN A 78 -10.69 -2.34 8.32
N LEU A 79 -11.03 -2.24 9.61
CA LEU A 79 -10.03 -2.17 10.69
C LEU A 79 -9.27 -3.49 10.84
N ALA A 80 -9.96 -4.63 10.81
CA ALA A 80 -9.35 -5.95 10.91
C ALA A 80 -8.43 -6.24 9.71
N ASP A 81 -8.90 -5.95 8.50
CA ASP A 81 -8.14 -6.13 7.26
C ASP A 81 -6.87 -5.25 7.28
N PHE A 82 -7.01 -3.96 7.62
CA PHE A 82 -5.87 -3.05 7.71
C PHE A 82 -4.88 -3.46 8.79
N ARG A 83 -5.35 -3.86 9.98
CA ARG A 83 -4.48 -4.33 11.06
C ARG A 83 -3.68 -5.54 10.62
N THR A 84 -4.33 -6.51 10.00
CA THR A 84 -3.70 -7.73 9.49
C THR A 84 -2.58 -7.40 8.52
N GLU A 85 -2.86 -6.53 7.54
CA GLU A 85 -1.87 -6.13 6.54
C GLU A 85 -0.73 -5.30 7.14
N MET A 86 -1.03 -4.38 8.05
CA MET A 86 -0.03 -3.55 8.72
C MET A 86 0.95 -4.39 9.56
N THR A 87 0.48 -5.49 10.14
CA THR A 87 1.30 -6.41 10.94
C THR A 87 1.86 -7.58 10.14
N SER A 88 1.68 -7.60 8.81
CA SER A 88 2.23 -8.66 7.96
C SER A 88 3.76 -8.59 7.95
N GLU A 89 4.42 -9.74 7.84
CA GLU A 89 5.88 -9.82 7.76
C GLU A 89 6.43 -8.97 6.59
N THR A 90 5.71 -8.98 5.47
CA THR A 90 6.01 -8.17 4.29
C THR A 90 6.03 -6.68 4.62
N THR A 91 4.95 -6.16 5.22
CA THR A 91 4.88 -4.74 5.60
C THR A 91 6.00 -4.39 6.58
N GLN A 92 6.21 -5.25 7.58
CA GLN A 92 7.19 -4.97 8.63
C GLN A 92 8.61 -4.92 8.07
N LYS A 93 8.96 -5.87 7.20
CA LYS A 93 10.24 -5.90 6.49
C LYS A 93 10.47 -4.65 5.66
N ILE A 94 9.48 -4.22 4.86
CA ILE A 94 9.60 -2.99 4.03
C ILE A 94 9.86 -1.77 4.92
N LEU A 95 9.14 -1.64 6.04
CA LEU A 95 9.33 -0.52 6.96
C LEU A 95 10.68 -0.54 7.66
N ASP A 96 11.18 -1.72 8.01
CA ASP A 96 12.50 -1.88 8.63
C ASP A 96 13.63 -1.60 7.63
N ASP A 97 13.51 -2.07 6.38
CA ASP A 97 14.45 -1.77 5.29
C ASP A 97 14.49 -0.25 5.02
N ALA A 98 13.33 0.41 4.97
CA ALA A 98 13.25 1.87 4.82
C ALA A 98 13.90 2.61 6.01
N ARG A 99 13.74 2.11 7.24
CA ARG A 99 14.39 2.68 8.43
C ARG A 99 15.90 2.52 8.36
N ALA A 100 16.39 1.33 7.99
CA ALA A 100 17.81 1.05 7.85
C ALA A 100 18.46 1.92 6.76
N SER A 101 17.81 2.05 5.60
CA SER A 101 18.27 2.93 4.52
C SER A 101 18.41 4.38 4.97
N ARG A 102 17.42 4.90 5.71
CA ARG A 102 17.46 6.27 6.26
C ARG A 102 18.57 6.47 7.29
N GLN A 103 18.86 5.47 8.12
CA GLN A 103 19.96 5.51 9.07
C GLN A 103 21.33 5.49 8.37
N ALA A 104 21.48 4.70 7.31
CA ALA A 104 22.72 4.61 6.55
C ALA A 104 23.02 5.89 5.74
N ARG A 105 21.99 6.64 5.32
CA ARG A 105 22.11 7.83 4.46
C ARG A 105 21.39 9.05 5.05
N PRO A 106 21.83 9.58 6.19
CA PRO A 106 21.08 10.60 6.95
C PRO A 106 20.87 11.93 6.20
N LEU A 107 21.77 12.27 5.27
CA LEU A 107 21.72 13.51 4.47
C LEU A 107 21.43 13.27 2.98
N GLY A 108 21.25 12.00 2.57
CA GLY A 108 21.30 11.59 1.16
C GLY A 108 19.97 11.16 0.54
N ILE A 109 18.87 11.14 1.31
CA ILE A 109 17.56 10.73 0.79
C ILE A 109 16.76 11.97 0.43
N ARG A 110 16.56 12.20 -0.87
CA ARG A 110 15.69 13.26 -1.37
C ARG A 110 14.26 13.03 -0.85
N PRO A 111 13.60 14.04 -0.24
CA PRO A 111 12.21 13.91 0.17
C PRO A 111 11.32 13.61 -1.03
N TRP A 112 10.49 12.59 -0.90
CA TRP A 112 9.50 12.24 -1.92
C TRP A 112 8.41 13.33 -2.01
N ARG A 113 8.02 13.70 -3.25
CA ARG A 113 6.99 14.72 -3.50
C ARG A 113 5.86 14.14 -4.35
N ALA A 114 4.64 14.16 -3.82
CA ALA A 114 3.45 13.70 -4.53
C ALA A 114 3.20 14.42 -5.87
N THR A 115 3.62 15.69 -5.98
CA THR A 115 3.52 16.48 -7.22
C THR A 115 4.38 15.94 -8.35
N GLU A 116 5.45 15.21 -8.04
CA GLU A 116 6.36 14.60 -9.02
C GLU A 116 5.85 13.22 -9.50
N HIS A 117 4.85 12.65 -8.80
CA HIS A 117 4.31 11.32 -9.06
C HIS A 117 2.77 11.33 -9.00
N PRO A 118 2.07 11.91 -9.99
CA PRO A 118 0.62 12.16 -9.90
C PRO A 118 -0.24 10.90 -9.79
N ASP A 119 0.28 9.74 -10.21
CA ASP A 119 -0.39 8.44 -10.22
C ASP A 119 -0.13 7.62 -8.94
N TRP A 120 0.51 8.21 -7.93
CA TRP A 120 0.89 7.52 -6.69
C TRP A 120 -0.28 6.95 -5.89
N THR A 121 -1.53 7.36 -6.16
CA THR A 121 -2.74 6.79 -5.55
C THR A 121 -3.50 5.79 -6.44
N THR A 122 -2.98 5.46 -7.63
CA THR A 122 -3.68 4.60 -8.60
C THR A 122 -2.97 3.26 -8.73
N PRO A 123 -3.50 2.15 -8.19
CA PRO A 123 -2.83 0.84 -8.21
C PRO A 123 -2.37 0.44 -9.62
N ARG A 124 -1.23 -0.26 -9.72
CA ARG A 124 -0.72 -0.76 -11.00
C ARG A 124 -1.75 -1.73 -11.58
N LYS A 125 -2.23 -1.45 -12.80
CA LYS A 125 -3.12 -2.39 -13.50
C LYS A 125 -2.27 -3.62 -13.87
N LYS A 126 -2.44 -4.74 -13.15
CA LYS A 126 -1.86 -6.02 -13.59
C LYS A 126 -2.38 -6.32 -14.98
N GLN A 127 -1.53 -6.23 -16.00
CA GLN A 127 -1.88 -6.72 -17.32
C GLN A 127 -2.06 -8.23 -17.21
N ARG A 128 -3.31 -8.70 -17.37
CA ARG A 128 -3.59 -10.13 -17.54
C ARG A 128 -3.04 -10.50 -18.92
N THR A 129 -1.82 -11.02 -18.97
CA THR A 129 -1.35 -11.77 -20.13
C THR A 129 -2.25 -12.99 -20.24
N SER A 130 -3.04 -13.03 -21.31
CA SER A 130 -3.95 -14.13 -21.63
C SER A 130 -3.21 -15.30 -22.25
#